data_AF-C4V3R3-F1
#
_entry.id   AF-C4V3R3-F1
#
_cell.length_a   1.000
_cell.length_b   1.000
_cell.length_c   1.000
_cell.angle_alpha   90.00
_cell.angle_beta   90.00
_cell.angle_gamma   90.00
#
_symmetry.space_group_name_H-M   'P 1'
#
loop_
_entity.id
_entity.type
_entity.pdbx_description
1 polymer ?
#
loop_
_entity_poly.entity_id
_entity_poly.type
_entity_poly.pdbx_seq_one_letter_code
_entity_poly.pdbx_strand_id
1 'polypeptide(L)' 'MSGAVNMFLHQCVLRGGIPFSIEMPHYKQSTLAAMQEARKISRDPDVPSYDNMDDLKRALEE' A
#
# COMPACT_ATOMS: atom_id res chain seq x y z
N MET A 1 -11.27 -5.47 -23.94
CA MET A 1 -9.82 -5.35 -23.74
C MET A 1 -9.25 -3.93 -23.97
N SER A 2 -10.05 -2.88 -24.22
CA SER A 2 -9.50 -1.54 -24.57
C SER A 2 -9.65 -0.43 -23.51
N GLY A 3 -10.48 -0.59 -22.47
CA GLY A 3 -10.74 0.48 -21.49
C GLY A 3 -9.52 0.82 -20.61
N ALA A 4 -8.93 -0.19 -19.95
CA ALA A 4 -7.80 0.02 -19.05
C ALA A 4 -6.55 0.54 -19.78
N VAL A 5 -6.29 0.05 -21.00
CA VAL A 5 -5.17 0.51 -21.83
C VAL A 5 -5.37 1.97 -22.26
N ASN A 6 -6.58 2.35 -22.66
CA ASN A 6 -6.86 3.74 -23.05
C ASN A 6 -6.77 4.71 -21.87
N MET A 7 -7.26 4.31 -20.69
CA MET A 7 -7.08 5.10 -19.46
C MET A 7 -5.61 5.27 -19.12
N PHE A 8 -4.82 4.19 -19.19
CA PHE A 8 -3.38 4.22 -18.93
C PHE A 8 -2.65 5.19 -19.88
N LEU A 9 -2.88 5.10 -21.19
CA LEU A 9 -2.23 5.99 -22.16
C LEU A 9 -2.61 7.46 -21.95
N HIS A 10 -3.87 7.76 -21.65
CA HIS A 10 -4.28 9.12 -21.29
C HIS A 10 -3.53 9.63 -20.04
N GLN A 11 -3.36 8.78 -19.02
CA GLN A 11 -2.60 9.16 -17.82
C GLN A 11 -1.12 9.39 -18.13
N CYS A 12 -0.52 8.60 -19.02
CA CYS A 12 0.86 8.78 -19.44
C CYS A 12 1.08 10.14 -20.13
N VAL A 13 0.16 10.53 -21.01
CA VAL A 13 0.20 11.83 -21.69
C VAL A 13 0.00 12.98 -20.69
N LEU A 14 -1.02 12.89 -19.83
CA LEU A 14 -1.32 13.96 -18.87
C LEU A 14 -0.20 14.21 -17.85
N ARG A 15 0.48 13.16 -17.40
CA ARG A 15 1.55 13.25 -16.40
C ARG A 15 2.95 13.42 -17.01
N GLY A 16 3.07 13.41 -18.34
CA GLY A 16 4.36 13.49 -19.04
C GLY A 16 5.27 12.28 -18.78
N GLY A 17 4.69 11.13 -18.44
CA GLY A 17 5.43 9.94 -18.02
C GLY A 17 4.51 8.86 -17.47
N ILE A 18 5.07 7.68 -17.20
CA ILE A 18 4.30 6.52 -16.74
C ILE A 18 3.78 6.81 -15.32
N PRO A 19 2.48 6.58 -15.03
CA PRO A 19 1.87 6.95 -13.75
C PRO A 19 2.34 6.11 -12.55
N PHE A 20 3.31 5.21 -12.75
CA PHE A 20 3.94 4.35 -11.75
C PHE A 20 5.34 3.91 -12.22
N SER A 21 6.20 3.52 -11.28
CA SER A 21 7.52 2.97 -11.58
C SER A 21 7.39 1.58 -12.22
N ILE A 22 8.04 1.37 -13.37
CA ILE A 22 8.13 0.04 -14.01
C ILE A 22 9.38 -0.65 -13.49
N GLU A 23 9.24 -1.31 -12.35
CA GLU A 23 10.30 -2.11 -11.76
C GLU A 23 9.73 -3.35 -11.10
N MET A 24 10.51 -4.44 -11.10
CA MET A 24 10.26 -5.55 -10.20
C MET A 24 10.78 -5.14 -8.83
N PRO A 25 9.91 -4.92 -7.83
CA PRO A 25 10.36 -4.37 -6.58
C PRO A 25 11.23 -5.39 -5.84
N HIS A 26 12.48 -5.05 -5.61
CA HIS A 26 13.40 -5.83 -4.79
C HIS A 26 13.42 -5.24 -3.39
N TYR A 27 12.44 -5.67 -2.58
CA TYR A 27 12.35 -5.23 -1.19
C TYR A 27 13.44 -5.88 -0.34
N LYS A 28 13.93 -5.13 0.66
CA LYS A 28 14.82 -5.69 1.69
C LYS A 28 14.07 -6.78 2.48
N GLN A 29 14.82 -7.72 3.05
CA GLN A 29 14.22 -8.81 3.85
C GLN A 29 13.38 -8.28 5.02
N SER A 30 13.80 -7.18 5.66
CA SER A 30 13.02 -6.51 6.72
C SER A 30 11.66 -6.02 6.23
N THR A 31 11.60 -5.44 5.03
CA THR A 31 10.36 -4.97 4.42
C THR A 31 9.42 -6.13 4.08
N LEU A 32 9.97 -7.24 3.56
CA LEU A 32 9.18 -8.44 3.30
C LEU A 32 8.63 -9.05 4.58
N ALA A 33 9.42 -9.09 5.66
CA ALA A 33 8.98 -9.57 6.97
C ALA A 33 7.86 -8.68 7.54
N ALA A 34 8.02 -7.37 7.50
CA ALA A 34 7.00 -6.42 7.95
C ALA A 34 5.69 -6.56 7.14
N MET A 35 5.77 -6.78 5.82
CA MET A 35 4.57 -7.04 5.00
C MET A 35 3.86 -8.35 5.40
N GLN A 36 4.61 -9.39 5.76
CA GLN A 36 4.04 -10.65 6.23
C GLN A 36 3.39 -10.49 7.61
N GLU A 37 4.04 -9.76 8.51
CA GLU A 37 3.51 -9.43 9.84
C GLU A 37 2.21 -8.63 9.73
N ALA A 38 2.19 -7.59 8.90
CA ALA A 38 0.99 -6.77 8.66
C ALA A 38 -0.20 -7.62 8.16
N ARG A 39 0.04 -8.62 7.29
CA ARG A 39 -1.00 -9.55 6.82
C ARG A 39 -1.52 -10.48 7.91
N LYS A 40 -0.70 -10.82 8.89
CA LYS A 40 -1.12 -11.62 10.05
C LYS A 40 -1.97 -10.77 10.98
N ILE A 41 -1.46 -9.60 11.36
CA ILE A 41 -2.16 -8.61 12.19
C ILE A 41 -3.53 -8.27 11.61
N SER A 42 -3.63 -8.03 10.30
CA SER A 42 -4.90 -7.64 9.67
C SER A 42 -6.00 -8.71 9.74
N ARG A 43 -5.66 -9.95 10.09
CA ARG A 43 -6.59 -11.08 10.18
C ARG A 43 -6.71 -11.62 11.60
N ASP A 44 -5.91 -11.09 12.51
CA ASP A 44 -5.85 -11.54 13.89
C ASP A 44 -6.86 -10.72 14.72
N PRO A 45 -7.92 -11.35 15.25
CA PRO A 45 -8.91 -10.65 16.07
C PRO A 45 -8.35 -10.21 17.43
N ASP A 46 -7.19 -10.72 17.85
CA ASP A 46 -6.57 -10.38 19.13
C ASP A 46 -5.70 -9.10 19.04
N VAL A 47 -5.49 -8.56 17.84
CA VAL A 47 -4.72 -7.32 17.65
C VAL A 47 -5.66 -6.10 17.72
N PRO A 48 -5.30 -5.03 18.46
CA PRO A 48 -6.12 -3.83 18.55
C PRO A 48 -6.41 -3.21 17.17
N SER A 49 -7.70 -3.06 16.86
CA SER A 49 -8.18 -2.28 15.72
C SER A 49 -8.74 -0.94 16.22
N TYR A 50 -8.55 0.11 15.43
CA TYR A 50 -9.00 1.45 15.78
C TYR A 50 -9.91 2.00 14.67
N ASP A 51 -11.08 2.51 15.04
CA ASP A 51 -12.07 3.02 14.10
C ASP A 51 -11.85 4.51 13.74
N ASN A 52 -11.00 5.20 14.48
CA ASN A 52 -10.69 6.61 14.26
C ASN A 52 -9.18 6.87 14.42
N MET A 53 -8.74 7.96 13.79
CA MET A 53 -7.31 8.33 13.77
C MET A 53 -6.78 8.80 15.11
N ASP A 54 -7.63 9.33 16.00
CA ASP A 54 -7.20 9.86 17.29
C ASP A 54 -6.81 8.72 18.25
N ASP A 55 -7.61 7.66 18.29
CA ASP A 55 -7.33 6.46 19.08
C ASP A 55 -6.09 5.72 18.56
N LEU A 56 -5.91 5.64 17.23
CA LEU A 56 -4.71 5.07 16.62
C LEU A 56 -3.45 5.84 17.02
N LYS A 57 -3.48 7.17 16.97
CA LYS A 57 -2.34 8.01 17.34
C LYS A 57 -1.98 7.85 18.81
N ARG A 58 -2.98 7.85 19.70
CA ARG A 58 -2.75 7.65 21.14
C ARG A 58 -2.01 6.35 21.42
N ALA A 59 -2.37 5.26 20.74
CA ALA A 59 -1.70 3.97 20.90
C ALA A 59 -0.28 3.89 20.32
N LEU A 60 0.10 4.82 19.42
CA LEU A 60 1.44 4.89 18.84
C LEU A 60 2.39 5.82 19.62
N GLU A 61 1.83 6.73 20.43
CA GLU A 61 2.58 7.70 21.25
C GLU A 61 2.83 7.21 22.69
N GLU A 62 2.15 6.13 23.11
CA GLU A 62 2.45 5.36 24.34
C GLU A 62 3.66 4.42 24.16
#